data_AF-A0A2A4PRY2-F1
#
_entry.id   AF-A0A2A4PRY2-F1
#
_cell.length_a   1.000
_cell.length_b   1.000
_cell.length_c   1.000
_cell.angle_alpha   90.00
_cell.angle_beta   90.00
_cell.angle_gamma   90.00
#
_symmetry.space_group_name_H-M   'P 1'
#
loop_
_entity.id
_entity.type
_entity.pdbx_description
1 polymer ?
#
loop_
_entity_poly.entity_id
_entity_poly.type
_entity_poly.pdbx_seq_one_letter_code
_entity_poly.pdbx_strand_id
1 'polypeptide(L)' 'MFLTEKTSGDLVEIISVSDLFNPYRTELVGRYNCGEEAQGSDKFQKARLSFLSGEGLPRC' A
#
# COMPACT_ATOMS: atom_id res chain seq x y z
N MET A 1 -7.95 -3.98 -0.90
CA MET A 1 -8.01 -2.76 -0.05
C MET A 1 -7.15 -1.70 -0.69
N PHE A 2 -7.51 -0.41 -0.65
CA PHE A 2 -6.71 0.65 -1.28
C PHE A 2 -5.99 1.51 -0.25
N LEU A 3 -4.73 1.84 -0.54
CA LEU A 3 -3.90 2.78 0.19
C LEU A 3 -3.32 3.81 -0.78
N THR A 4 -2.80 4.91 -0.24
CA THR A 4 -2.11 5.93 -1.01
C THR A 4 -0.62 5.87 -0.71
N GLU A 5 0.19 5.92 -1.76
CA GLU A 5 1.63 6.11 -1.60
C GLU A 5 1.96 7.57 -1.29
N LYS A 6 2.67 7.81 -0.19
CA LYS A 6 3.03 9.16 0.27
C LYS A 6 3.95 9.91 -0.69
N THR A 7 4.76 9.19 -1.47
CA THR A 7 5.76 9.80 -2.36
C THR A 7 5.15 10.27 -3.66
N SER A 8 4.37 9.39 -4.31
CA SER A 8 3.81 9.67 -5.64
C SER A 8 2.37 10.20 -5.57
N GLY A 9 1.64 9.92 -4.48
CA GLY A 9 0.21 10.23 -4.35
C GLY A 9 -0.71 9.21 -5.02
N ASP A 10 -0.14 8.17 -5.64
CA ASP A 10 -0.87 7.15 -6.37
C ASP A 10 -1.63 6.19 -5.45
N LEU A 11 -2.71 5.66 -6.01
CA LEU A 11 -3.51 4.60 -5.40
C LEU A 11 -2.81 3.26 -5.58
N VAL A 12 -2.63 2.56 -4.47
CA VAL A 12 -2.07 1.21 -4.40
C VAL A 12 -3.15 0.26 -3.92
N GLU A 13 -3.49 -0.72 -4.75
CA GLU A 13 -4.35 -1.83 -4.34
C GLU A 13 -3.50 -2.87 -3.60
N ILE A 14 -3.86 -3.13 -2.34
CA ILE A 14 -3.23 -4.14 -1.50
C ILE A 14 -3.79 -5.51 -1.85
N ILE A 15 -2.90 -6.38 -2.34
CA ILE A 15 -3.19 -7.77 -2.69
C ILE A 15 -3.18 -8.65 -1.45
N SER A 16 -2.17 -8.48 -0.59
CA SER A 16 -2.04 -9.25 0.66
C SER A 16 -2.35 -8.36 1.87
N VAL A 17 -3.63 -8.34 2.24
CA VAL A 17 -4.09 -7.57 3.41
C VAL A 17 -3.53 -8.15 4.71
N SER A 18 -3.20 -9.44 4.74
CA SER A 18 -2.54 -10.09 5.88
C SER A 18 -1.21 -9.45 6.24
N ASP A 19 -0.45 -9.01 5.24
CA ASP A 19 0.81 -8.32 5.49
C ASP A 19 0.58 -6.94 6.11
N LEU A 20 -0.58 -6.29 5.92
CA LEU A 20 -0.88 -4.96 6.47
C LEU A 20 -0.91 -4.95 7.99
N PHE A 21 -1.61 -5.90 8.61
CA PHE A 21 -1.77 -6.00 10.07
C PHE A 21 -0.75 -6.93 10.73
N ASN A 22 0.16 -7.55 9.97
CA ASN A 22 1.25 -8.34 10.52
C ASN A 22 2.39 -7.42 11.00
N PRO A 23 2.68 -7.35 12.32
CA PRO A 23 3.71 -6.47 12.86
C PRO A 23 5.13 -6.90 12.48
N TYR A 24 5.35 -8.18 12.13
CA TYR A 24 6.65 -8.69 11.70
C TYR A 24 6.97 -8.38 10.22
N ARG A 25 6.01 -7.82 9.49
CA ARG A 25 6.17 -7.44 8.08
C ARG A 25 6.25 -5.92 7.98
N THR A 26 7.36 -5.42 7.45
CA THR A 26 7.56 -3.98 7.15
C THR A 26 7.13 -3.62 5.73
N GLU A 27 6.93 -4.64 4.89
CA GLU A 27 6.55 -4.54 3.48
C GLU A 27 5.26 -5.30 3.23
N LEU A 28 4.53 -4.89 2.19
CA LEU A 28 3.33 -5.56 1.72
C LEU A 28 3.31 -5.65 0.21
N VAL A 29 2.56 -6.61 -0.34
CA VAL A 29 2.38 -6.75 -1.78
C VAL A 29 1.15 -5.97 -2.21
N GLY A 30 1.35 -5.04 -3.12
CA GLY A 30 0.30 -4.24 -3.73
C GLY A 30 0.52 -4.06 -5.23
N ARG A 31 -0.36 -3.35 -5.91
CA ARG A 31 -0.15 -2.90 -7.29
C ARG A 31 -0.66 -1.49 -7.44
N TYR A 32 0.00 -0.69 -8.26
CA TYR A 32 -0.50 0.64 -8.59
C TYR A 32 -1.78 0.55 -9.42
N ASN A 33 -2.68 1.49 -9.18
CA ASN A 33 -3.89 1.67 -9.95
C ASN A 33 -3.77 2.94 -10.81
N CYS A 34 -2.80 2.95 -11.72
CA CYS A 34 -2.55 4.04 -12.65
C CYS A 34 -3.05 3.65 -14.05
N GLY A 35 -4.25 4.10 -14.41
CA GLY A 35 -4.84 3.88 -15.74
C GLY A 35 -5.83 2.71 -15.80
N GLU A 36 -6.13 2.27 -17.04
CA GLU A 36 -7.13 1.23 -17.33
C GLU A 36 -6.52 -0.19 -17.26
N GLU A 37 -5.19 -0.29 -17.20
CA GLU A 37 -4.46 -1.55 -17.16
C GLU A 37 -3.99 -1.88 -15.74
N ALA A 38 -4.25 -3.11 -15.29
CA ALA A 38 -3.74 -3.60 -14.02
C ALA A 38 -2.22 -3.71 -14.08
N GLN A 39 -1.52 -2.82 -13.36
CA GLN A 39 -0.07 -2.89 -13.23
C GLN A 39 0.34 -4.14 -12.44
N GLY A 40 1.58 -4.59 -12.67
CA GLY A 40 2.17 -5.70 -11.93
C GLY A 40 2.19 -5.45 -10.43
N SER A 41 2.12 -6.54 -9.65
CA SER A 41 2.26 -6.45 -8.20
C SER A 41 3.72 -6.17 -7.81
N ASP A 42 3.92 -5.21 -6.92
CA ASP A 42 5.21 -4.82 -6.37
C ASP A 42 5.18 -4.83 -4.82
N LYS A 43 6.36 -4.68 -4.21
CA LYS A 43 6.50 -4.62 -2.75
C LYS A 43 6.56 -3.17 -2.29
N PHE A 44 5.66 -2.83 -1.38
CA PHE A 44 5.54 -1.49 -0.84
C PHE A 44 5.91 -1.48 0.64
N GLN A 45 6.72 -0.49 1.04
CA GLN A 45 7.01 -0.26 2.46
C GLN A 45 5.81 0.36 3.15
N LYS A 46 5.38 -0.21 4.28
CA LYS A 46 4.27 0.33 5.09
C LYS A 46 4.50 1.78 5.50
N ALA A 47 5.74 2.15 5.82
CA ALA A 47 6.08 3.52 6.21
C ALA A 47 5.78 4.55 5.10
N ARG A 48 5.82 4.12 3.83
CA ARG A 48 5.54 4.94 2.64
C ARG A 48 4.07 4.95 2.24
N LEU A 49 3.21 4.20 2.93
CA LEU A 49 1.79 4.13 2.66
C LEU A 49 0.98 4.88 3.73
N SER A 50 -0.15 5.42 3.30
CA SER A 50 -1.18 6.06 4.13
C SER A 50 -2.56 5.55 3.75
N PHE A 51 -3.51 5.69 4.67
CA PHE A 51 -4.92 5.59 4.34
C PHE A 51 -5.32 6.69 3.34
N LEU A 52 -6.41 6.47 2.61
CA LEU A 52 -6.96 7.46 1.67
C LEU A 52 -7.34 8.78 2.36
N SER A 53 -7.60 8.73 3.67
CA SER A 53 -7.82 9.90 4.53
C SER A 53 -6.54 10.73 4.79
N GLY A 54 -5.37 10.24 4.38
CA GLY A 54 -4.06 10.83 4.68
C GLY A 54 -3.45 10.37 6.00
N GLU A 55 -4.20 9.65 6.84
CA GLU A 55 -3.70 9.08 8.09
C GLU A 55 -2.60 8.05 7.83
N GLY A 56 -1.56 8.04 8.67
CA GLY A 56 -0.50 7.05 8.60
C GLY A 56 -1.00 5.67 9.01
N LEU A 57 -0.38 4.62 8.47
CA LEU A 57 -0.61 3.26 8.97
C LEU A 57 -0.20 3.15 10.45
N PRO A 58 -0.89 2.30 11.23
CA PRO A 58 -0.50 2.05 12.62
C PRO A 58 0.96 1.62 12.69
N ARG A 59 1.69 2.18 13.66
CA ARG A 59 3.09 1.81 13.90
C ARG A 59 3.13 0.36 14.36
N CYS A 60 3.82 -0.47 13.60
CA CYS A 60 4.24 -1.81 14.00
C CYS A 60 5.63 -1.72 14.63
#